data_AF-A0A2W4K1Q7-F1
#
_entry.id   AF-A0A2W4K1Q7-F1
#
_cell.length_a   1.000
_cell.length_b   1.000
_cell.length_c   1.000
_cell.angle_alpha   90.00
_cell.angle_beta   90.00
_cell.angle_gamma   90.00
#
_symmetry.space_group_name_H-M   'P 1'
#
loop_
_entity.id
_entity.type
_entity.pdbx_description
1 polymer ?
#
loop_
_entity_poly.entity_id
_entity_poly.type
_entity_poly.pdbx_seq_one_letter_code
_entity_poly.pdbx_strand_id
1 'polypeptide(L)'
;MSHAEGAVCVACGNRRESVCPTCADRYAADAFHLIRAGLAGGSKGIPTSVTDKPRAFVTLTAPSFGAVHNVRTSRRGRSMPCTGCGQYHHPANPIIGTPVDPHTYDYVGAVLWQAHAGQLWARFTQRLRRELAKAAGIRVREVGEYLRLSYGKVAEYQRRGLVHFHAVIRLDGPDGPADPTPGWATLDVLDAAIRAAAASVTITTHRPDGQALDLAWGEQVDIRRVNPTTVQRVEGPDGSISEAALAGYVAKYATKGTGKSEAADRPIRSQEDIDYLDVSDHHRRIIQTAWDLGSLDNYADLNLRRWAHMLGFRGHFLTKSRRYSVTFGQLRAARRTWRLATNLAAAELDPNDVLVINDWRFDGVGYTNEAERELAAAIATRIRQHRALKHRKDNDHAQAA
;
A
#
# COMPACT_ATOMS: atom_id res chain seq x y z
N MET A 1 45.96 15.74 20.49
CA MET A 1 44.87 14.84 20.06
C MET A 1 44.06 15.59 19.02
N SER A 2 44.16 15.20 17.75
CA SER A 2 43.34 15.78 16.69
C SER A 2 41.91 15.27 16.86
N HIS A 3 41.03 16.10 17.42
CA HIS A 3 39.59 15.84 17.32
C HIS A 3 39.20 15.96 15.85
N ALA A 4 38.93 14.82 15.22
CA ALA A 4 38.28 14.80 13.91
C ALA A 4 36.79 15.09 14.16
N GLU A 5 36.40 16.35 14.07
CA GLU A 5 35.00 16.69 13.88
C GLU A 5 34.61 16.31 12.44
N GLY A 6 33.53 15.56 12.28
CA GLY A 6 33.05 15.10 10.98
C GLY A 6 31.53 15.07 10.94
N ALA A 7 30.98 15.45 9.80
CA ALA A 7 29.56 15.27 9.50
C ALA A 7 29.36 13.99 8.67
N VAL A 8 28.30 13.23 8.95
CA VAL A 8 27.93 12.07 8.15
C VAL A 8 26.51 12.22 7.62
N CYS A 9 26.35 12.03 6.31
CA CYS A 9 25.03 12.03 5.69
C CYS A 9 24.33 10.69 5.88
N VAL A 10 23.15 10.70 6.49
CA VAL A 10 22.27 9.51 6.57
C VAL A 10 21.09 9.64 5.61
N ALA A 11 20.57 8.50 5.15
CA ALA A 11 19.40 8.49 4.30
C ALA A 11 18.17 9.03 5.06
N CYS A 12 17.44 9.98 4.47
CA CYS A 12 16.28 10.63 5.11
C CYS A 12 15.10 9.68 5.39
N GLY A 13 15.07 8.52 4.74
CA GLY A 13 14.02 7.51 4.94
C GLY A 13 12.65 7.90 4.38
N ASN A 14 12.56 9.01 3.64
CA ASN A 14 11.30 9.44 3.04
C ASN A 14 10.88 8.45 1.95
N ARG A 15 9.66 7.91 2.08
CA ARG A 15 9.11 6.89 1.18
C ARG A 15 8.51 7.45 -0.10
N ARG A 16 8.36 8.78 -0.21
CA ARG A 16 7.71 9.45 -1.34
C ARG A 16 8.72 9.73 -2.43
N GLU A 17 8.45 9.21 -3.63
CA GLU A 17 9.31 9.40 -4.79
C GLU A 17 9.48 10.87 -5.18
N SER A 18 8.43 11.69 -5.03
CA SER A 18 8.46 13.13 -5.30
C SER A 18 9.41 13.90 -4.40
N VAL A 19 9.67 13.43 -3.17
CA VAL A 19 10.54 14.12 -2.20
C VAL A 19 11.94 13.52 -2.18
N CYS A 20 12.07 12.19 -2.24
CA CYS A 20 13.36 11.53 -2.30
C CYS A 20 13.27 10.25 -3.13
N PRO A 21 13.55 10.32 -4.45
CA PRO A 21 13.48 9.16 -5.33
C PRO A 21 14.33 7.98 -4.85
N THR A 22 15.50 8.24 -4.28
CA THR A 22 16.44 7.20 -3.83
C THR A 22 15.98 6.47 -2.58
N CYS A 23 15.39 7.17 -1.61
CA CYS A 23 14.83 6.52 -0.41
C CYS A 23 13.53 5.79 -0.73
N ALA A 24 12.69 6.38 -1.60
CA ALA A 24 11.50 5.73 -2.12
C ALA A 24 11.84 4.43 -2.86
N ASP A 25 12.74 4.47 -3.85
CA ASP A 25 13.19 3.27 -4.59
C ASP A 25 13.64 2.14 -3.66
N ARG A 26 14.40 2.48 -2.60
CA ARG A 26 14.82 1.50 -1.60
C ARG A 26 13.65 0.94 -0.79
N TYR A 27 12.69 1.78 -0.43
CA TYR A 27 11.46 1.34 0.25
C TYR A 27 10.61 0.44 -0.65
N ALA A 28 10.48 0.75 -1.96
CA ALA A 28 9.81 -0.12 -2.94
C ALA A 28 10.48 -1.49 -3.01
N ALA A 29 11.80 -1.53 -3.10
CA ALA A 29 12.54 -2.78 -3.13
C ALA A 29 12.31 -3.61 -1.86
N ASP A 30 12.29 -2.97 -0.69
CA ASP A 30 11.99 -3.66 0.58
C ASP A 30 10.54 -4.16 0.62
N ALA A 31 9.57 -3.36 0.15
CA ALA A 31 8.19 -3.78 0.02
C ALA A 31 8.04 -4.96 -0.94
N PHE A 32 8.72 -4.94 -2.08
CA PHE A 32 8.77 -6.03 -3.05
C PHE A 32 9.26 -7.33 -2.40
N HIS A 33 10.42 -7.28 -1.73
CA HIS A 33 10.97 -8.47 -1.09
C HIS A 33 10.10 -8.97 0.07
N LEU A 34 9.48 -8.06 0.83
CA LEU A 34 8.56 -8.40 1.91
C LEU A 34 7.32 -9.12 1.38
N ILE A 35 6.72 -8.65 0.29
CA ILE A 35 5.53 -9.26 -0.30
C ILE A 35 5.88 -10.54 -1.06
N ARG A 36 6.93 -10.52 -1.87
CA ARG A 36 7.42 -11.69 -2.62
C ARG A 36 7.75 -12.85 -1.69
N ALA A 37 8.43 -12.61 -0.57
CA ALA A 37 8.72 -13.67 0.40
C ALA A 37 7.44 -14.32 0.93
N GLY A 38 6.39 -13.54 1.18
CA GLY A 38 5.07 -14.04 1.59
C GLY A 38 4.21 -14.60 0.45
N LEU A 39 4.64 -14.52 -0.80
CA LEU A 39 3.92 -15.09 -1.94
C LEU A 39 4.59 -16.36 -2.46
N ALA A 40 5.87 -16.25 -2.82
CA ALA A 40 6.63 -17.31 -3.45
C ALA A 40 7.43 -18.17 -2.46
N GLY A 41 7.64 -17.69 -1.23
CA GLY A 41 8.54 -18.35 -0.30
C GLY A 41 9.98 -18.37 -0.79
N GLY A 42 10.73 -19.42 -0.43
CA GLY A 42 12.12 -19.67 -0.84
C GLY A 42 13.13 -18.63 -0.38
N SER A 43 12.71 -17.67 0.44
CA SER A 43 13.53 -16.53 0.82
C SER A 43 13.10 -15.97 2.16
N LYS A 44 14.03 -15.31 2.86
CA LYS A 44 13.76 -14.58 4.10
C LYS A 44 13.08 -15.44 5.19
N GLY A 45 13.41 -16.73 5.24
CA GLY A 45 12.86 -17.68 6.22
C GLY A 45 11.42 -18.10 5.95
N ILE A 46 10.89 -17.87 4.74
CA ILE A 46 9.57 -18.33 4.34
C ILE A 46 9.71 -19.55 3.41
N PRO A 47 9.08 -20.70 3.74
CA PRO A 47 9.19 -21.92 2.94
C PRO A 47 8.46 -21.77 1.61
N THR A 48 8.87 -22.53 0.59
CA THR A 48 8.21 -22.55 -0.72
C THR A 48 6.79 -23.13 -0.65
N SER A 49 6.47 -23.96 0.35
CA SER A 49 5.12 -24.51 0.57
C SER A 49 4.02 -23.47 0.77
N VAL A 50 4.37 -22.19 0.92
CA VAL A 50 3.39 -21.09 0.87
C VAL A 50 2.69 -20.97 -0.49
N THR A 51 3.27 -21.52 -1.56
CA THR A 51 2.66 -21.57 -2.89
C THR A 51 1.44 -22.48 -2.93
N ASP A 52 1.40 -23.49 -2.07
CA ASP A 52 0.33 -24.50 -2.05
C ASP A 52 -0.86 -24.07 -1.18
N LYS A 53 -0.73 -22.93 -0.51
CA LYS A 53 -1.74 -22.37 0.39
C LYS A 53 -2.91 -21.78 -0.41
N PRO A 54 -4.15 -21.90 0.08
CA PRO A 54 -5.28 -21.12 -0.42
C PRO A 54 -5.00 -19.62 -0.28
N ARG A 55 -4.97 -18.94 -1.42
CA ARG A 55 -4.57 -17.53 -1.55
C ARG A 55 -5.46 -16.78 -2.52
N ALA A 56 -5.86 -15.58 -2.12
CA ALA A 56 -6.64 -14.67 -2.95
C ALA A 56 -6.02 -13.28 -2.97
N PHE A 57 -6.02 -12.67 -4.16
CA PHE A 57 -5.81 -11.24 -4.30
C PHE A 57 -7.17 -10.54 -4.30
N VAL A 58 -7.37 -9.64 -3.35
CA VAL A 58 -8.65 -9.00 -3.09
C VAL A 58 -8.53 -7.50 -3.23
N THR A 59 -9.49 -6.90 -3.93
CA THR A 59 -9.65 -5.44 -4.00
C THR A 59 -10.94 -5.04 -3.31
N LEU A 60 -10.82 -4.26 -2.23
CA LEU A 60 -11.94 -3.63 -1.52
C LEU A 60 -11.96 -2.15 -1.86
N THR A 61 -13.11 -1.64 -2.33
CA THR A 61 -13.26 -0.25 -2.79
C THR A 61 -14.26 0.50 -1.93
N ALA A 62 -14.15 1.84 -1.93
CA ALA A 62 -15.16 2.70 -1.36
C ALA A 62 -16.49 2.61 -2.14
N PRO A 63 -17.64 2.86 -1.48
CA PRO A 63 -18.92 2.99 -2.18
C PRO A 63 -18.91 4.20 -3.14
N SER A 64 -20.04 4.43 -3.81
CA SER A 64 -20.23 5.66 -4.57
C SER A 64 -20.63 6.80 -3.62
N PHE A 65 -20.10 7.99 -3.86
CA PHE A 65 -20.51 9.24 -3.18
C PHE A 65 -21.14 10.24 -4.17
N GLY A 66 -21.41 9.78 -5.40
CA GLY A 66 -21.90 10.61 -6.50
C GLY A 66 -21.38 10.10 -7.84
N ALA A 67 -22.05 10.49 -8.92
CA ALA A 67 -21.61 10.12 -10.27
C ALA A 67 -20.26 10.78 -10.60
N VAL A 68 -19.32 10.01 -11.14
CA VAL A 68 -18.01 10.50 -11.59
C VAL A 68 -17.79 10.19 -13.06
N HIS A 69 -16.99 11.02 -13.72
CA HIS A 69 -16.51 10.75 -15.07
C HIS A 69 -15.65 9.49 -15.08
N ASN A 70 -15.95 8.56 -15.99
CA ASN A 70 -15.23 7.30 -16.13
C ASN A 70 -15.00 6.95 -17.60
N VAL A 71 -14.01 6.08 -17.82
CA VAL A 71 -13.79 5.44 -19.11
C VAL A 71 -14.18 3.99 -18.99
N ARG A 72 -15.02 3.54 -19.92
CA ARG A 72 -15.47 2.16 -19.97
C ARG A 72 -15.18 1.56 -21.33
N THR A 73 -14.83 0.29 -21.32
CA THR A 73 -14.70 -0.53 -22.51
C THR A 73 -15.62 -1.73 -22.37
N SER A 74 -16.26 -2.12 -23.46
CA SER A 74 -17.02 -3.36 -23.52
C SER A 74 -16.07 -4.56 -23.43
N ARG A 75 -16.61 -5.76 -23.18
CA ARG A 75 -15.82 -7.00 -23.19
C ARG A 75 -15.05 -7.23 -24.50
N ARG A 76 -15.51 -6.64 -25.61
CA ARG A 76 -14.84 -6.68 -26.93
C ARG A 76 -13.83 -5.53 -27.15
N GLY A 77 -13.49 -4.78 -26.10
CA GLY A 77 -12.54 -3.66 -26.16
C GLY A 77 -13.08 -2.38 -26.78
N ARG A 78 -14.37 -2.31 -27.17
CA ARG A 78 -14.96 -1.09 -27.74
C ARG A 78 -15.22 -0.05 -26.66
N SER A 79 -14.87 1.21 -26.93
CA SER A 79 -15.19 2.34 -26.04
C SER A 79 -16.70 2.40 -25.79
N MET A 80 -17.08 2.68 -24.55
CA MET A 80 -18.46 2.90 -24.14
C MET A 80 -18.60 4.30 -23.56
N PRO A 81 -19.80 4.92 -23.63
CA PRO A 81 -20.03 6.21 -23.01
C PRO A 81 -19.88 6.13 -21.49
N CYS A 82 -19.46 7.24 -20.89
CA CYS A 82 -19.39 7.42 -19.46
C CYS A 82 -20.78 7.22 -18.83
N THR A 83 -20.85 6.45 -17.74
CA THR A 83 -22.13 6.19 -17.06
C THR A 83 -22.69 7.42 -16.34
N GLY A 84 -21.86 8.41 -16.08
CA GLY A 84 -22.25 9.63 -15.36
C GLY A 84 -22.81 10.71 -16.28
N CYS A 85 -22.07 11.08 -17.34
CA CYS A 85 -22.46 12.17 -18.24
C CYS A 85 -22.92 11.72 -19.63
N GLY A 86 -22.84 10.43 -19.96
CA GLY A 86 -23.22 9.89 -21.26
C GLY A 86 -22.22 10.14 -22.41
N GLN A 87 -21.14 10.89 -22.17
CA GLN A 87 -20.15 11.21 -23.20
C GLN A 87 -19.01 10.19 -23.28
N TYR A 88 -18.34 10.12 -24.43
CA TYR A 88 -17.10 9.36 -24.58
C TYR A 88 -15.91 10.15 -24.04
N HIS A 89 -15.03 9.47 -23.31
CA HIS A 89 -13.83 10.07 -22.76
C HIS A 89 -12.59 9.27 -23.14
N HIS A 90 -11.51 10.00 -23.44
CA HIS A 90 -10.19 9.41 -23.59
C HIS A 90 -9.61 9.03 -22.20
N PRO A 91 -8.88 7.90 -22.05
CA PRO A 91 -8.25 7.50 -20.79
C PRO A 91 -7.33 8.54 -20.13
N ALA A 92 -6.75 9.44 -20.93
CA ALA A 92 -5.88 10.51 -20.44
C ALA A 92 -6.63 11.82 -20.11
N ASN A 93 -7.95 11.86 -20.26
CA ASN A 93 -8.72 13.06 -19.95
C ASN A 93 -8.62 13.36 -18.42
N PRO A 94 -8.21 14.57 -18.01
CA PRO A 94 -8.02 14.93 -16.60
C PRO A 94 -9.33 14.94 -15.79
N ILE A 95 -10.50 15.04 -16.42
CA ILE A 95 -11.78 15.00 -15.71
C ILE A 95 -12.12 13.59 -15.20
N ILE A 96 -11.44 12.54 -15.69
CA ILE A 96 -11.73 11.16 -15.26
C ILE A 96 -11.45 10.99 -13.78
N GLY A 97 -12.47 10.51 -13.05
CA GLY A 97 -12.47 10.39 -11.60
C GLY A 97 -13.11 11.58 -10.89
N THR A 98 -13.28 12.72 -11.56
CA THR A 98 -13.97 13.88 -10.98
C THR A 98 -15.50 13.73 -11.05
N PRO A 99 -16.26 14.36 -10.14
CA PRO A 99 -17.71 14.33 -10.15
C PRO A 99 -18.28 14.92 -11.43
N VAL A 100 -19.37 14.32 -11.94
CA VAL A 100 -20.13 14.89 -13.06
C VAL A 100 -20.78 16.20 -12.64
N ASP A 101 -21.30 16.25 -11.42
CA ASP A 101 -21.73 17.47 -10.76
C ASP A 101 -21.06 17.55 -9.37
N PRO A 102 -20.11 18.49 -9.19
CA PRO A 102 -19.45 18.70 -7.91
C PRO A 102 -20.38 19.17 -6.78
N HIS A 103 -21.59 19.66 -7.06
CA HIS A 103 -22.51 20.14 -6.02
C HIS A 103 -23.35 19.02 -5.41
N THR A 104 -23.58 17.93 -6.14
CA THR A 104 -24.33 16.75 -5.66
C THR A 104 -23.43 15.64 -5.14
N TYR A 105 -22.11 15.77 -5.24
CA TYR A 105 -21.15 14.81 -4.70
C TYR A 105 -21.02 14.93 -3.17
N ASP A 106 -21.17 13.80 -2.46
CA ASP A 106 -21.08 13.71 -1.00
C ASP A 106 -19.62 13.70 -0.50
N TYR A 107 -18.98 14.87 -0.52
CA TYR A 107 -17.62 15.05 -0.01
C TYR A 107 -17.48 14.72 1.48
N VAL A 108 -18.52 15.01 2.28
CA VAL A 108 -18.52 14.72 3.72
C VAL A 108 -18.48 13.21 3.94
N GLY A 109 -19.38 12.46 3.29
CA GLY A 109 -19.39 11.01 3.33
C GLY A 109 -18.07 10.41 2.84
N ALA A 110 -17.50 10.94 1.75
CA ALA A 110 -16.23 10.51 1.20
C ALA A 110 -15.07 10.67 2.21
N VAL A 111 -14.94 11.83 2.84
CA VAL A 111 -13.89 12.10 3.84
C VAL A 111 -14.08 11.25 5.10
N LEU A 112 -15.32 11.15 5.60
CA LEU A 112 -15.60 10.32 6.78
C LEU A 112 -15.33 8.84 6.50
N TRP A 113 -15.66 8.34 5.31
CA TRP A 113 -15.29 6.99 4.90
C TRP A 113 -13.77 6.79 4.85
N GLN A 114 -13.03 7.73 4.24
CA GLN A 114 -11.56 7.70 4.18
C GLN A 114 -10.93 7.65 5.57
N ALA A 115 -11.45 8.46 6.49
CA ALA A 115 -11.00 8.50 7.88
C ALA A 115 -11.24 7.15 8.59
N HIS A 116 -12.30 6.43 8.23
CA HIS A 116 -12.65 5.14 8.83
C HIS A 116 -12.16 3.92 8.04
N ALA A 117 -11.53 4.09 6.87
CA ALA A 117 -11.08 2.98 6.03
C ALA A 117 -10.18 1.98 6.79
N GLY A 118 -9.30 2.47 7.68
CA GLY A 118 -8.49 1.62 8.55
C GLY A 118 -9.32 0.75 9.51
N GLN A 119 -10.39 1.31 10.07
CA GLN A 119 -11.32 0.61 10.96
C GLN A 119 -12.19 -0.38 10.19
N LEU A 120 -12.66 -0.01 8.98
CA LEU A 120 -13.38 -0.92 8.08
C LEU A 120 -12.52 -2.14 7.76
N TRP A 121 -11.21 -1.96 7.51
CA TRP A 121 -10.29 -3.08 7.31
C TRP A 121 -10.14 -3.95 8.55
N ALA A 122 -10.02 -3.34 9.73
CA ALA A 122 -9.94 -4.08 10.99
C ALA A 122 -11.20 -4.94 11.20
N ARG A 123 -12.40 -4.37 11.02
CA ARG A 123 -13.67 -5.09 11.10
C ARG A 123 -13.78 -6.18 10.03
N PHE A 124 -13.33 -5.92 8.80
CA PHE A 124 -13.26 -6.91 7.72
C PHE A 124 -12.41 -8.12 8.12
N THR A 125 -11.18 -7.92 8.59
CA THR A 125 -10.32 -9.06 8.99
C THR A 125 -10.87 -9.84 10.19
N GLN A 126 -11.56 -9.18 11.11
CA GLN A 126 -12.26 -9.85 12.21
C GLN A 126 -13.45 -10.66 11.70
N ARG A 127 -14.25 -10.09 10.81
CA ARG A 127 -15.41 -10.77 10.24
C ARG A 127 -15.02 -11.95 9.36
N LEU A 128 -13.97 -11.79 8.55
CA LEU A 128 -13.40 -12.87 7.75
C LEU A 128 -13.01 -14.07 8.63
N ARG A 129 -12.37 -13.85 9.79
CA ARG A 129 -12.09 -14.94 10.75
C ARG A 129 -13.35 -15.61 11.28
N ARG A 130 -14.43 -14.85 11.52
CA ARG A 130 -15.72 -15.41 11.98
C ARG A 130 -16.38 -16.27 10.88
N GLU A 131 -16.36 -15.81 9.63
CA GLU A 131 -16.92 -16.57 8.51
C GLU A 131 -16.12 -17.86 8.25
N LEU A 132 -14.78 -17.82 8.38
CA LEU A 132 -13.93 -19.02 8.31
C LEU A 132 -14.23 -20.00 9.44
N ALA A 133 -14.39 -19.52 10.68
CA ALA A 133 -14.75 -20.36 11.81
C ALA A 133 -16.14 -21.01 11.62
N LYS A 134 -17.12 -20.25 11.11
CA LYS A 134 -18.45 -20.74 10.76
C LYS A 134 -18.39 -21.84 9.70
N ALA A 135 -17.62 -21.64 8.63
CA ALA A 135 -17.45 -22.63 7.57
C ALA A 135 -16.82 -23.94 8.07
N ALA A 136 -15.96 -23.86 9.09
CA ALA A 136 -15.33 -25.02 9.72
C ALA A 136 -16.16 -25.68 10.83
N GLY A 137 -17.27 -25.07 11.26
CA GLY A 137 -18.02 -25.52 12.44
C GLY A 137 -17.27 -25.34 13.76
N ILE A 138 -16.28 -24.44 13.81
CA ILE A 138 -15.40 -24.20 14.97
C ILE A 138 -15.83 -22.91 15.68
N ARG A 139 -15.65 -22.84 17.01
CA ARG A 139 -15.90 -21.58 17.73
C ARG A 139 -14.88 -20.52 17.31
N VAL A 140 -15.33 -19.27 17.18
CA VAL A 140 -14.48 -18.14 16.73
C VAL A 140 -13.20 -18.00 17.55
N ARG A 141 -13.25 -18.26 18.86
CA ARG A 141 -12.07 -18.18 19.75
C ARG A 141 -11.03 -19.27 19.50
N GLU A 142 -11.45 -20.41 18.98
CA GLU A 142 -10.62 -21.61 18.74
C GLU A 142 -10.02 -21.59 17.31
N VAL A 143 -10.50 -20.73 16.39
CA VAL A 143 -10.02 -20.72 14.99
C VAL A 143 -8.50 -20.56 14.87
N GLY A 144 -7.87 -19.83 15.81
CA GLY A 144 -6.42 -19.59 15.83
C GLY A 144 -5.59 -20.84 16.12
N GLU A 145 -6.19 -21.89 16.71
CA GLU A 145 -5.56 -23.19 16.97
C GLU A 145 -5.49 -24.05 15.71
N TYR A 146 -6.32 -23.76 14.70
CA TYR A 146 -6.39 -24.51 13.46
C TYR A 146 -5.83 -23.74 12.26
N LEU A 147 -6.02 -22.43 12.24
CA LEU A 147 -5.76 -21.62 11.05
C LEU A 147 -5.32 -20.21 11.41
N ARG A 148 -4.36 -19.71 10.63
CA ARG A 148 -3.93 -18.32 10.69
C ARG A 148 -4.29 -17.58 9.40
N LEU A 149 -5.06 -16.51 9.57
CA LEU A 149 -5.30 -15.54 8.51
C LEU A 149 -4.05 -14.66 8.33
N SER A 150 -3.32 -14.90 7.24
CA SER A 150 -2.13 -14.16 6.85
C SER A 150 -2.43 -13.21 5.69
N TYR A 151 -1.90 -11.99 5.73
CA TYR A 151 -2.12 -11.05 4.64
C TYR A 151 -1.01 -10.00 4.49
N GLY A 152 -0.85 -9.51 3.28
CA GLY A 152 -0.21 -8.23 2.96
C GLY A 152 -1.24 -7.32 2.29
N LYS A 153 -1.37 -6.08 2.74
CA LYS A 153 -2.36 -5.12 2.25
C LYS A 153 -1.70 -3.80 1.88
N VAL A 154 -2.03 -3.29 0.70
CA VAL A 154 -1.68 -1.95 0.24
C VAL A 154 -2.92 -1.07 0.06
N ALA A 155 -2.79 0.20 0.39
CA ALA A 155 -3.75 1.25 0.03
C ALA A 155 -3.25 2.01 -1.19
N GLU A 156 -4.14 2.30 -2.13
CA GLU A 156 -3.85 3.09 -3.32
C GLU A 156 -5.01 4.04 -3.58
N TYR A 157 -4.70 5.27 -4.00
CA TYR A 157 -5.72 6.21 -4.46
C TYR A 157 -6.23 5.87 -5.85
N GLN A 158 -7.54 5.89 -5.98
CA GLN A 158 -8.21 5.98 -7.26
C GLN A 158 -8.20 7.43 -7.73
N ARG A 159 -8.35 7.65 -9.05
CA ARG A 159 -8.47 9.00 -9.64
C ARG A 159 -9.59 9.86 -9.04
N ARG A 160 -10.57 9.22 -8.38
CA ARG A 160 -11.67 9.87 -7.63
C ARG A 160 -11.30 10.28 -6.19
N GLY A 161 -10.01 10.29 -5.85
CA GLY A 161 -9.52 10.72 -4.53
C GLY A 161 -9.77 9.76 -3.37
N LEU A 162 -10.34 8.58 -3.62
CA LEU A 162 -10.63 7.58 -2.58
C LEU A 162 -9.62 6.43 -2.61
N VAL A 163 -9.24 5.93 -1.43
CA VAL A 163 -8.39 4.75 -1.36
C VAL A 163 -9.21 3.49 -1.66
N HIS A 164 -8.59 2.56 -2.38
CA HIS A 164 -8.96 1.16 -2.34
C HIS A 164 -7.87 0.34 -1.66
N PHE A 165 -8.22 -0.83 -1.15
CA PHE A 165 -7.27 -1.76 -0.59
C PHE A 165 -7.07 -2.95 -1.50
N HIS A 166 -5.82 -3.17 -1.87
CA HIS A 166 -5.36 -4.42 -2.46
C HIS A 166 -4.77 -5.29 -1.37
N ALA A 167 -5.26 -6.51 -1.22
CA ALA A 167 -4.79 -7.46 -0.22
C ALA A 167 -4.48 -8.81 -0.83
N VAL A 168 -3.28 -9.33 -0.56
CA VAL A 168 -3.00 -10.75 -0.71
C VAL A 168 -3.37 -11.41 0.60
N ILE A 169 -4.38 -12.26 0.59
CA ILE A 169 -4.85 -13.01 1.76
C ILE A 169 -4.48 -14.48 1.55
N ARG A 170 -3.91 -15.10 2.58
CA ARG A 170 -3.44 -16.48 2.61
C ARG A 170 -3.94 -17.19 3.87
N LEU A 171 -4.39 -18.43 3.72
CA LEU A 171 -4.76 -19.30 4.82
C LEU A 171 -3.57 -20.20 5.19
N ASP A 172 -2.94 -19.88 6.32
CA ASP A 172 -1.82 -20.63 6.88
C ASP A 172 -2.28 -21.60 7.98
N GLY A 173 -1.43 -22.57 8.34
CA GLY A 173 -1.60 -23.31 9.58
C GLY A 173 -1.39 -22.42 10.83
N PRO A 174 -1.61 -22.95 12.04
CA PRO A 174 -1.71 -22.16 13.26
C PRO A 174 -0.45 -21.34 13.59
N ASP A 175 0.74 -21.92 13.43
CA ASP A 175 2.01 -21.23 13.72
C ASP A 175 2.55 -20.43 12.53
N GLY A 176 1.96 -20.62 11.34
CA GLY A 176 2.10 -19.74 10.19
C GLY A 176 2.52 -20.46 8.90
N PRO A 177 3.41 -19.86 8.09
CA PRO A 177 3.61 -20.29 6.70
C PRO A 177 4.18 -21.69 6.52
N ALA A 178 4.90 -22.23 7.52
CA ALA A 178 5.48 -23.57 7.46
C ALA A 178 4.46 -24.68 7.74
N ASP A 179 3.47 -24.39 8.59
CA ASP A 179 2.47 -25.38 8.99
C ASP A 179 1.49 -25.66 7.86
N PRO A 180 1.03 -26.91 7.68
CA PRO A 180 0.03 -27.26 6.68
C PRO A 180 -1.28 -26.51 6.94
N THR A 181 -1.98 -26.16 5.86
CA THR A 181 -3.32 -25.57 5.97
C THR A 181 -4.35 -26.67 6.20
N PRO A 182 -5.35 -26.48 7.07
CA PRO A 182 -6.41 -27.48 7.26
C PRO A 182 -7.13 -27.81 5.95
N GLY A 183 -7.45 -29.09 5.72
CA GLY A 183 -8.06 -29.54 4.46
C GLY A 183 -9.41 -28.90 4.13
N TRP A 184 -10.16 -28.45 5.13
CA TRP A 184 -11.44 -27.73 4.95
C TRP A 184 -11.26 -26.29 4.44
N ALA A 185 -10.10 -25.69 4.66
CA ALA A 185 -9.85 -24.29 4.37
C ALA A 185 -9.49 -24.11 2.90
N THR A 186 -10.43 -24.34 1.99
CA THR A 186 -10.20 -24.27 0.54
C THR A 186 -10.26 -22.84 0.00
N LEU A 187 -9.89 -22.66 -1.28
CA LEU A 187 -10.06 -21.39 -1.98
C LEU A 187 -11.53 -20.95 -2.09
N ASP A 188 -12.46 -21.90 -2.24
CA ASP A 188 -13.89 -21.59 -2.33
C ASP A 188 -14.44 -21.11 -0.97
N VAL A 189 -14.00 -21.73 0.12
CA VAL A 189 -14.29 -21.25 1.48
C VAL A 189 -13.72 -19.86 1.70
N LEU A 190 -12.50 -19.60 1.22
CA LEU A 190 -11.89 -18.27 1.31
C LEU A 190 -12.67 -17.21 0.52
N ASP A 191 -13.04 -17.49 -0.73
CA ASP A 191 -13.82 -16.58 -1.58
C ASP A 191 -15.17 -16.23 -0.93
N ALA A 192 -15.94 -17.26 -0.53
CA ALA A 192 -17.23 -17.09 0.12
C ALA A 192 -17.12 -16.28 1.42
N ALA A 193 -16.12 -16.58 2.25
CA ALA A 193 -15.89 -15.87 3.51
C ALA A 193 -15.50 -14.41 3.29
N ILE A 194 -14.72 -14.10 2.23
CA ILE A 194 -14.34 -12.73 1.88
C ILE A 194 -15.55 -11.93 1.42
N ARG A 195 -16.40 -12.49 0.56
CA ARG A 195 -17.64 -11.83 0.11
C ARG A 195 -18.58 -11.55 1.28
N ALA A 196 -18.81 -12.56 2.12
CA ALA A 196 -19.66 -12.42 3.31
C ALA A 196 -19.09 -11.39 4.31
N ALA A 197 -17.77 -11.37 4.50
CA ALA A 197 -17.13 -10.39 5.37
C ALA A 197 -17.20 -8.96 4.81
N ALA A 198 -16.95 -8.76 3.52
CA ALA A 198 -17.02 -7.44 2.91
C ALA A 198 -18.45 -6.87 2.95
N ALA A 199 -19.47 -7.70 2.66
CA ALA A 199 -20.87 -7.29 2.62
C ALA A 199 -21.48 -6.96 4.00
N SER A 200 -20.89 -7.47 5.10
CA SER A 200 -21.46 -7.32 6.45
C SER A 200 -20.77 -6.27 7.33
N VAL A 201 -19.67 -5.68 6.85
CA VAL A 201 -18.93 -4.68 7.63
C VAL A 201 -19.55 -3.31 7.48
N THR A 202 -20.08 -2.80 8.59
CA THR A 202 -20.58 -1.43 8.72
C THR A 202 -19.92 -0.74 9.91
N ILE A 203 -19.69 0.58 9.80
CA ILE A 203 -19.32 1.48 10.89
C ILE A 203 -20.27 2.66 10.86
N THR A 204 -20.99 2.90 11.95
CA THR A 204 -21.83 4.10 12.08
C THR A 204 -21.00 5.25 12.64
N THR A 205 -21.07 6.39 11.97
CA THR A 205 -20.59 7.70 12.43
C THR A 205 -21.74 8.70 12.30
N HIS A 206 -21.47 9.99 12.47
CA HIS A 206 -22.48 11.03 12.32
C HIS A 206 -21.98 12.13 11.38
N ARG A 207 -22.89 12.71 10.60
CA ARG A 207 -22.68 13.93 9.81
C ARG A 207 -22.59 15.16 10.73
N PRO A 208 -22.13 16.33 10.23
CA PRO A 208 -22.01 17.54 11.03
C PRO A 208 -23.33 18.01 11.66
N ASP A 209 -24.46 17.73 11.00
CA ASP A 209 -25.81 18.00 11.48
C ASP A 209 -26.32 16.96 12.50
N GLY A 210 -25.51 15.96 12.84
CA GLY A 210 -25.85 14.88 13.77
C GLY A 210 -26.57 13.69 13.12
N GLN A 211 -26.87 13.71 11.82
CA GLN A 211 -27.49 12.57 11.15
C GLN A 211 -26.55 11.35 11.15
N ALA A 212 -27.06 10.18 11.53
CA ALA A 212 -26.29 8.94 11.47
C ALA A 212 -25.87 8.62 10.02
N LEU A 213 -24.63 8.19 9.85
CA LEU A 213 -24.02 7.82 8.58
C LEU A 213 -23.37 6.44 8.72
N ASP A 214 -23.90 5.47 7.99
CA ASP A 214 -23.33 4.14 7.91
C ASP A 214 -22.26 4.06 6.81
N LEU A 215 -21.05 3.69 7.21
CA LEU A 215 -19.90 3.51 6.35
C LEU A 215 -19.69 2.01 6.10
N ALA A 216 -19.65 1.62 4.83
CA ALA A 216 -19.45 0.24 4.40
C ALA A 216 -18.46 0.16 3.22
N TRP A 217 -18.09 -1.06 2.82
CA TRP A 217 -17.40 -1.26 1.53
C TRP A 217 -18.37 -1.07 0.36
N GLY A 218 -17.85 -0.71 -0.81
CA GLY A 218 -18.64 -0.71 -2.03
C GLY A 218 -19.09 -2.12 -2.42
N GLU A 219 -20.14 -2.20 -3.24
CA GLU A 219 -20.72 -3.47 -3.69
C GLU A 219 -19.71 -4.34 -4.48
N GLN A 220 -18.78 -3.70 -5.19
CA GLN A 220 -17.79 -4.38 -6.00
C GLN A 220 -16.60 -4.84 -5.15
N VAL A 221 -16.51 -6.16 -4.97
CA VAL A 221 -15.36 -6.87 -4.40
C VAL A 221 -14.73 -7.71 -5.50
N ASP A 222 -13.54 -7.32 -5.96
CA ASP A 222 -12.76 -8.10 -6.93
C ASP A 222 -11.93 -9.14 -6.16
N ILE A 223 -12.08 -10.42 -6.52
CA ILE A 223 -11.33 -11.53 -5.93
C ILE A 223 -10.70 -12.31 -7.09
N ARG A 224 -9.37 -12.32 -7.13
CA ARG A 224 -8.58 -13.08 -8.09
C ARG A 224 -7.86 -14.21 -7.35
N ARG A 225 -8.00 -15.44 -7.85
CA ARG A 225 -7.30 -16.61 -7.29
C ARG A 225 -5.82 -16.53 -7.66
N VAL A 226 -4.94 -16.82 -6.70
CA VAL A 226 -3.49 -16.88 -6.91
C VAL A 226 -3.10 -18.34 -7.02
N ASN A 227 -2.80 -18.80 -8.23
CA ASN A 227 -2.49 -20.20 -8.51
C ASN A 227 -0.96 -20.46 -8.51
N PRO A 228 -0.51 -21.65 -8.07
CA PRO A 228 0.92 -22.02 -8.07
C PRO A 228 1.55 -22.07 -9.47
N THR A 229 0.77 -22.39 -10.51
CA THR A 229 1.26 -22.73 -11.87
C THR A 229 1.40 -21.53 -12.81
N THR A 230 0.95 -20.33 -12.42
CA THR A 230 1.01 -19.16 -13.31
C THR A 230 2.36 -18.47 -13.17
N VAL A 231 3.45 -19.05 -13.68
CA VAL A 231 4.80 -18.44 -13.59
C VAL A 231 5.02 -17.35 -14.64
N GLN A 232 4.25 -17.27 -15.74
CA GLN A 232 4.61 -16.36 -16.85
C GLN A 232 3.47 -15.65 -17.62
N ARG A 233 2.25 -15.51 -17.09
CA ARG A 233 1.24 -14.66 -17.74
C ARG A 233 0.77 -13.52 -16.84
N VAL A 234 0.95 -12.30 -17.32
CA VAL A 234 0.18 -11.14 -16.89
C VAL A 234 -1.24 -11.39 -17.39
N GLU A 235 -2.14 -11.68 -16.44
CA GLU A 235 -3.56 -12.02 -16.64
C GLU A 235 -3.80 -13.29 -17.49
N GLY A 236 -4.05 -14.43 -16.83
CA GLY A 236 -4.58 -15.61 -17.50
C GLY A 236 -6.01 -15.36 -18.04
N PRO A 237 -6.49 -16.16 -19.02
CA PRO A 237 -7.86 -16.06 -19.55
C PRO A 237 -8.97 -16.21 -18.49
N ASP A 238 -8.61 -16.73 -17.31
CA ASP A 238 -9.44 -17.01 -16.14
C ASP A 238 -9.36 -15.92 -15.04
N GLY A 239 -8.57 -14.85 -15.25
CA GLY A 239 -8.34 -13.80 -14.26
C GLY A 239 -7.27 -14.12 -13.21
N SER A 240 -6.50 -15.19 -13.37
CA SER A 240 -5.37 -15.53 -12.48
C SER A 240 -4.16 -14.59 -12.69
N ILE A 241 -3.40 -14.34 -11.61
CA ILE A 241 -2.20 -13.47 -11.60
C ILE A 241 -0.97 -14.22 -11.06
N SER A 242 0.21 -14.02 -11.69
CA SER A 242 1.47 -14.60 -11.23
C SER A 242 2.00 -13.95 -9.95
N GLU A 243 2.77 -14.69 -9.16
CA GLU A 243 3.32 -14.21 -7.88
C GLU A 243 4.33 -13.06 -8.06
N ALA A 244 5.18 -13.15 -9.08
CA ALA A 244 6.15 -12.10 -9.39
C ALA A 244 5.47 -10.83 -9.91
N ALA A 245 4.46 -10.96 -10.78
CA ALA A 245 3.66 -9.83 -11.24
C ALA A 245 2.90 -9.19 -10.08
N LEU A 246 2.34 -10.01 -9.18
CA LEU A 246 1.62 -9.53 -8.00
C LEU A 246 2.55 -8.83 -7.00
N ALA A 247 3.73 -9.38 -6.71
CA ALA A 247 4.70 -8.71 -5.84
C ALA A 247 5.20 -7.39 -6.45
N GLY A 248 5.47 -7.37 -7.77
CA GLY A 248 5.83 -6.16 -8.50
C GLY A 248 4.72 -5.11 -8.51
N TYR A 249 3.47 -5.56 -8.71
CA TYR A 249 2.27 -4.74 -8.62
C TYR A 249 2.16 -4.12 -7.23
N VAL A 250 2.16 -4.92 -6.17
CA VAL A 250 2.04 -4.43 -4.79
C VAL A 250 3.21 -3.50 -4.40
N ALA A 251 4.43 -3.79 -4.85
CA ALA A 251 5.60 -2.94 -4.59
C ALA A 251 5.51 -1.57 -5.28
N LYS A 252 4.99 -1.52 -6.51
CA LYS A 252 4.73 -0.27 -7.25
C LYS A 252 3.84 0.68 -6.46
N TYR A 253 2.89 0.15 -5.69
CA TYR A 253 1.98 0.96 -4.88
C TYR A 253 2.49 1.29 -3.49
N ALA A 254 3.51 0.57 -3.00
CA ALA A 254 4.10 0.87 -1.70
C ALA A 254 4.84 2.23 -1.71
N THR A 255 5.40 2.65 -2.84
CA THR A 255 6.15 3.92 -2.98
C THR A 255 5.38 5.04 -3.65
N LYS A 256 4.27 4.73 -4.30
CA LYS A 256 3.38 5.78 -4.80
C LYS A 256 2.86 6.55 -3.59
N GLY A 257 3.36 7.77 -3.43
CA GLY A 257 2.67 8.78 -2.65
C GLY A 257 1.32 9.09 -3.30
N THR A 258 0.59 10.02 -2.71
CA THR A 258 -0.45 10.75 -3.44
C THR A 258 0.20 11.29 -4.71
N GLY A 259 -0.31 10.94 -5.90
CA GLY A 259 0.24 11.49 -7.14
C GLY A 259 0.22 13.01 -7.11
N LYS A 260 1.10 13.68 -7.88
CA LYS A 260 1.17 15.15 -7.96
C LYS A 260 -0.20 15.81 -8.20
N SER A 261 -1.16 15.11 -8.82
CA SER A 261 -2.50 15.57 -9.13
C SER A 261 -3.59 15.21 -8.11
N GLU A 262 -3.29 14.38 -7.11
CA GLU A 262 -4.29 13.74 -6.24
C GLU A 262 -4.26 14.27 -4.81
N ALA A 263 -3.09 14.56 -4.23
CA ALA A 263 -3.03 15.21 -2.92
C ALA A 263 -1.69 15.91 -2.66
N ALA A 264 -1.67 16.76 -1.63
CA ALA A 264 -0.51 17.57 -1.29
C ALA A 264 0.61 16.72 -0.65
N ASP A 265 1.85 16.94 -1.11
CA ASP A 265 3.05 16.30 -0.57
C ASP A 265 3.50 16.88 0.79
N ARG A 266 2.74 17.79 1.38
CA ARG A 266 3.05 18.43 2.67
C ARG A 266 1.79 18.59 3.52
N PRO A 267 1.92 18.51 4.86
CA PRO A 267 0.82 18.87 5.76
C PRO A 267 0.29 20.27 5.45
N ILE A 268 -1.03 20.39 5.40
CA ILE A 268 -1.73 21.67 5.29
C ILE A 268 -1.72 22.33 6.66
N ARG A 269 -1.35 23.62 6.73
CA ARG A 269 -1.27 24.40 7.98
C ARG A 269 -2.21 25.60 8.00
N SER A 270 -2.67 26.07 6.85
CA SER A 270 -3.56 27.22 6.72
C SER A 270 -4.55 27.06 5.56
N GLN A 271 -5.54 27.96 5.48
CA GLN A 271 -6.41 28.06 4.30
C GLN A 271 -5.61 28.46 3.06
N GLU A 272 -4.66 29.38 3.22
CA GLU A 272 -3.75 29.82 2.16
C GLU A 272 -2.95 28.65 1.54
N ASP A 273 -2.52 27.69 2.38
CA ASP A 273 -1.89 26.46 1.88
C ASP A 273 -2.81 25.70 0.91
N ILE A 274 -4.12 25.64 1.20
CA ILE A 274 -5.11 24.98 0.36
C ILE A 274 -5.33 25.77 -0.93
N ASP A 275 -5.41 27.10 -0.85
CA ASP A 275 -5.69 27.97 -1.99
C ASP A 275 -4.58 27.90 -3.05
N TYR A 276 -3.32 27.79 -2.62
CA TYR A 276 -2.15 27.68 -3.52
C TYR A 276 -1.74 26.24 -3.89
N LEU A 277 -2.51 25.20 -3.55
CA LEU A 277 -2.21 23.85 -4.02
C LEU A 277 -2.35 23.73 -5.54
N ASP A 278 -1.40 23.07 -6.19
CA ASP A 278 -1.51 22.65 -7.58
C ASP A 278 -2.17 21.26 -7.66
N VAL A 279 -3.50 21.22 -7.46
CA VAL A 279 -4.34 20.02 -7.52
C VAL A 279 -5.64 20.33 -8.26
N SER A 280 -6.33 19.31 -8.75
CA SER A 280 -7.65 19.52 -9.38
C SER A 280 -8.68 20.03 -8.37
N ASP A 281 -9.70 20.74 -8.85
CA ASP A 281 -10.78 21.28 -8.02
C ASP A 281 -11.48 20.21 -7.18
N HIS A 282 -11.63 19.01 -7.74
CA HIS A 282 -12.20 17.87 -7.01
C HIS A 282 -11.36 17.50 -5.79
N HIS A 283 -10.04 17.32 -5.96
CA HIS A 283 -9.15 16.99 -4.85
C HIS A 283 -9.05 18.16 -3.86
N ARG A 284 -9.01 19.41 -4.34
CA ARG A 284 -9.06 20.60 -3.47
C ARG A 284 -10.32 20.60 -2.60
N ARG A 285 -11.49 20.27 -3.16
CA ARG A 285 -12.75 20.15 -2.39
C ARG A 285 -12.70 19.04 -1.33
N ILE A 286 -12.07 17.89 -1.62
CA ILE A 286 -11.87 16.85 -0.60
C ILE A 286 -10.95 17.35 0.52
N ILE A 287 -9.83 18.01 0.17
CA ILE A 287 -8.89 18.60 1.14
C ILE A 287 -9.59 19.64 2.00
N GLN A 288 -10.34 20.56 1.39
CA GLN A 288 -11.12 21.58 2.07
C GLN A 288 -12.14 20.93 3.01
N THR A 289 -12.90 19.95 2.54
CA THR A 289 -13.88 19.25 3.37
C THR A 289 -13.22 18.57 4.58
N ALA A 290 -12.07 17.92 4.41
CA ALA A 290 -11.32 17.35 5.53
C ALA A 290 -10.78 18.41 6.49
N TRP A 291 -10.38 19.58 5.98
CA TRP A 291 -9.91 20.70 6.78
C TRP A 291 -11.03 21.32 7.63
N ASP A 292 -12.21 21.50 7.04
CA ASP A 292 -13.40 22.06 7.68
C ASP A 292 -13.96 21.10 8.72
N LEU A 293 -14.14 19.82 8.37
CA LEU A 293 -14.59 18.79 9.33
C LEU A 293 -13.60 18.66 10.49
N GLY A 294 -12.30 18.79 10.23
CA GLY A 294 -11.28 18.73 11.28
C GLY A 294 -11.26 19.93 12.23
N SER A 295 -12.13 20.93 12.03
CA SER A 295 -12.36 22.04 12.96
C SER A 295 -13.48 21.79 13.97
N LEU A 296 -14.27 20.73 13.75
CA LEU A 296 -15.44 20.43 14.57
C LEU A 296 -15.07 19.44 15.68
N ASP A 297 -15.55 19.71 16.90
CA ASP A 297 -15.23 18.92 18.10
C ASP A 297 -15.71 17.46 18.01
N ASN A 298 -16.83 17.22 17.30
CA ASN A 298 -17.38 15.88 17.07
C ASN A 298 -16.44 14.97 16.25
N TYR A 299 -15.40 15.53 15.61
CA TYR A 299 -14.39 14.80 14.84
C TYR A 299 -12.98 14.97 15.39
N ALA A 300 -12.81 15.42 16.65
CA ALA A 300 -11.51 15.66 17.24
C ALA A 300 -10.61 14.41 17.24
N ASP A 301 -11.17 13.23 17.51
CA ASP A 301 -10.47 11.94 17.44
C ASP A 301 -10.00 11.61 16.01
N LEU A 302 -10.69 12.14 14.99
CA LEU A 302 -10.37 11.97 13.58
C LEU A 302 -9.17 12.80 13.11
N ASN A 303 -8.75 13.84 13.86
CA ASN A 303 -7.57 14.65 13.55
C ASN A 303 -7.51 15.06 12.06
N LEU A 304 -8.65 15.39 11.44
CA LEU A 304 -8.75 15.45 9.97
C LEU A 304 -7.86 16.52 9.34
N ARG A 305 -7.63 17.65 10.01
CA ARG A 305 -6.67 18.68 9.54
C ARG A 305 -5.26 18.13 9.36
N ARG A 306 -4.80 17.26 10.27
CA ARG A 306 -3.49 16.57 10.15
C ARG A 306 -3.43 15.70 8.89
N TRP A 307 -4.55 15.14 8.46
CA TRP A 307 -4.65 14.20 7.33
C TRP A 307 -5.31 14.81 6.09
N ALA A 308 -5.58 16.12 6.06
CA ALA A 308 -6.23 16.80 4.93
C ALA A 308 -5.38 16.67 3.65
N HIS A 309 -4.06 16.79 3.77
CA HIS A 309 -3.11 16.54 2.68
C HIS A 309 -3.14 15.10 2.14
N MET A 310 -3.75 14.17 2.85
CA MET A 310 -3.97 12.77 2.47
C MET A 310 -5.46 12.50 2.21
N LEU A 311 -6.23 13.50 1.79
CA LEU A 311 -7.66 13.32 1.46
C LEU A 311 -8.48 12.66 2.58
N GLY A 312 -8.12 12.91 3.85
CA GLY A 312 -8.73 12.31 5.03
C GLY A 312 -8.25 10.90 5.39
N PHE A 313 -7.44 10.23 4.56
CA PHE A 313 -6.91 8.91 4.86
C PHE A 313 -5.81 8.96 5.93
N ARG A 314 -6.06 8.25 7.03
CA ARG A 314 -5.20 8.21 8.23
C ARG A 314 -4.42 6.90 8.41
N GLY A 315 -4.44 6.02 7.41
CA GLY A 315 -3.86 4.68 7.51
C GLY A 315 -2.43 4.57 6.96
N HIS A 316 -1.82 3.40 7.19
CA HIS A 316 -0.58 3.04 6.50
C HIS A 316 -0.88 2.51 5.09
N PHE A 317 -0.05 2.94 4.12
CA PHE A 317 -0.13 2.51 2.72
C PHE A 317 0.25 1.06 2.51
N LEU A 318 1.08 0.48 3.39
CA LEU A 318 1.43 -0.92 3.34
C LEU A 318 1.41 -1.48 4.76
N THR A 319 0.69 -2.58 4.94
CA THR A 319 0.59 -3.31 6.20
C THR A 319 0.64 -4.81 5.91
N LYS A 320 1.10 -5.60 6.87
CA LYS A 320 1.00 -7.06 6.80
C LYS A 320 0.66 -7.66 8.14
N SER A 321 0.11 -8.87 8.14
CA SER A 321 0.00 -9.67 9.35
C SER A 321 1.39 -10.06 9.87
N ARG A 322 1.48 -10.39 11.16
CA ARG A 322 2.77 -10.63 11.84
C ARG A 322 3.59 -11.75 11.19
N ARG A 323 2.93 -12.87 10.84
CA ARG A 323 3.55 -14.10 10.30
C ARG A 323 3.50 -14.23 8.78
N TYR A 324 3.07 -13.20 8.06
CA TYR A 324 3.01 -13.25 6.60
C TYR A 324 4.40 -13.41 5.96
N SER A 325 5.37 -12.61 6.43
CA SER A 325 6.77 -12.60 5.98
C SER A 325 7.68 -11.80 6.95
N VAL A 326 8.88 -11.40 6.52
CA VAL A 326 9.82 -10.55 7.28
C VAL A 326 9.40 -9.08 7.40
N THR A 327 9.97 -8.37 8.38
CA THR A 327 9.69 -6.94 8.62
C THR A 327 10.67 -6.01 7.90
N PHE A 328 10.25 -4.77 7.67
CA PHE A 328 11.15 -3.69 7.25
C PHE A 328 12.34 -3.49 8.21
N GLY A 329 12.13 -3.72 9.52
CA GLY A 329 13.20 -3.68 10.52
C GLY A 329 14.28 -4.72 10.24
N GLN A 330 13.88 -5.97 10.00
CA GLN A 330 14.78 -7.06 9.65
C GLN A 330 15.52 -6.81 8.32
N LEU A 331 14.82 -6.31 7.29
CA LEU A 331 15.44 -5.97 6.00
C LEU A 331 16.50 -4.86 6.16
N ARG A 332 16.19 -3.82 6.94
CA ARG A 332 17.14 -2.74 7.25
C ARG A 332 18.33 -3.25 8.07
N ALA A 333 18.10 -4.09 9.08
CA ALA A 333 19.16 -4.67 9.89
C ALA A 333 20.11 -5.54 9.06
N ALA A 334 19.57 -6.49 8.27
CA ALA A 334 20.36 -7.33 7.39
C ALA A 334 21.23 -6.52 6.42
N ARG A 335 20.67 -5.42 5.87
CA ARG A 335 21.42 -4.51 5.00
C ARG A 335 22.53 -3.75 5.74
N ARG A 336 22.29 -3.34 7.00
CA ARG A 336 23.33 -2.68 7.82
C ARG A 336 24.47 -3.66 8.11
N THR A 337 24.16 -4.88 8.54
CA THR A 337 25.17 -5.92 8.79
C THR A 337 26.00 -6.21 7.55
N TRP A 338 25.35 -6.40 6.39
CA TRP A 338 26.05 -6.62 5.13
C TRP A 338 26.97 -5.45 4.77
N ARG A 339 26.50 -4.20 4.87
CA ARG A 339 27.31 -3.01 4.60
C ARG A 339 28.50 -2.86 5.53
N LEU A 340 28.30 -3.11 6.83
CA LEU A 340 29.38 -3.07 7.80
C LEU A 340 30.46 -4.09 7.43
N ALA A 341 30.08 -5.35 7.20
CA ALA A 341 31.01 -6.40 6.80
C ALA A 341 31.76 -6.06 5.49
N THR A 342 31.05 -5.53 4.48
CA THR A 342 31.69 -5.10 3.22
C THR A 342 32.67 -3.96 3.43
N ASN A 343 32.33 -2.95 4.23
CA ASN A 343 33.20 -1.81 4.50
C ASN A 343 34.44 -2.23 5.29
N LEU A 344 34.29 -3.10 6.30
CA LEU A 344 35.41 -3.63 7.08
C LEU A 344 36.36 -4.44 6.20
N ALA A 345 35.82 -5.34 5.37
CA ALA A 345 36.62 -6.12 4.44
C ALA A 345 37.37 -5.24 3.43
N ALA A 346 36.73 -4.20 2.89
CA ALA A 346 37.36 -3.28 1.95
C ALA A 346 38.44 -2.39 2.60
N ALA A 347 38.35 -2.17 3.92
CA ALA A 347 39.33 -1.44 4.70
C ALA A 347 40.38 -2.34 5.36
N GLU A 348 40.27 -3.67 5.18
CA GLU A 348 41.12 -4.68 5.84
C GLU A 348 41.13 -4.55 7.38
N LEU A 349 39.97 -4.21 7.97
CA LEU A 349 39.80 -4.01 9.42
C LEU A 349 39.03 -5.16 10.07
N ASP A 350 39.46 -5.59 11.27
CA ASP A 350 38.66 -6.49 12.11
C ASP A 350 37.55 -5.69 12.84
N PRO A 351 36.33 -6.24 12.98
CA PRO A 351 35.28 -5.60 13.77
C PRO A 351 35.69 -5.21 15.20
N ASN A 352 36.61 -5.96 15.81
CA ASN A 352 37.12 -5.71 17.17
C ASN A 352 38.08 -4.52 17.24
N ASP A 353 38.62 -4.08 16.10
CA ASP A 353 39.53 -2.93 16.01
C ASP A 353 38.79 -1.59 15.83
N VAL A 354 37.45 -1.62 15.81
CA VAL A 354 36.62 -0.45 15.54
C VAL A 354 36.07 0.19 16.81
N LEU A 355 36.50 1.42 17.08
CA LEU A 355 35.88 2.29 18.08
C LEU A 355 34.56 2.87 17.53
N VAL A 356 33.45 2.57 18.20
CA VAL A 356 32.13 3.15 17.85
C VAL A 356 31.95 4.48 18.57
N ILE A 357 31.98 5.58 17.83
CA ILE A 357 31.59 6.90 18.35
C ILE A 357 30.06 7.01 18.28
N ASN A 358 29.41 7.14 19.44
CA ASN A 358 27.95 7.16 19.59
C ASN A 358 27.36 8.54 19.91
N ASP A 359 28.19 9.57 20.03
CA ASP A 359 27.70 10.93 20.26
C ASP A 359 27.50 11.65 18.93
N TRP A 360 26.25 11.71 18.47
CA TRP A 360 25.86 12.35 17.22
C TRP A 360 24.85 13.46 17.52
N ARG A 361 25.19 14.69 17.12
CA ARG A 361 24.24 15.79 17.06
C ARG A 361 23.67 15.93 15.66
N PHE A 362 22.39 16.26 15.59
CA PHE A 362 21.76 16.59 14.31
C PHE A 362 22.32 17.92 13.79
N ASP A 363 22.88 17.89 12.59
CA ASP A 363 23.52 19.07 11.95
C ASP A 363 22.58 19.77 10.96
N GLY A 364 21.92 19.00 10.07
CA GLY A 364 20.98 19.57 9.09
C GLY A 364 20.35 18.53 8.16
N VAL A 365 19.47 19.00 7.25
CA VAL A 365 18.88 18.19 6.18
C VAL A 365 19.28 18.75 4.83
N GLY A 366 19.75 17.88 3.94
CA GLY A 366 20.04 18.22 2.55
C GLY A 366 21.54 18.21 2.25
N TYR A 367 21.87 18.65 1.04
CA TYR A 367 23.25 18.86 0.61
C TYR A 367 23.67 20.28 0.95
N THR A 368 24.97 20.51 1.19
CA THR A 368 25.44 21.85 1.59
C THR A 368 25.35 22.85 0.44
N ASN A 369 25.42 22.37 -0.81
CA ASN A 369 25.35 23.18 -2.02
C ASN A 369 24.76 22.42 -3.22
N GLU A 370 24.54 23.15 -4.31
CA GLU A 370 24.01 22.64 -5.58
C GLU A 370 24.88 21.54 -6.19
N ALA A 371 26.20 21.76 -6.24
CA ALA A 371 27.13 20.82 -6.86
C ALA A 371 27.15 19.45 -6.15
N GLU A 372 27.11 19.43 -4.82
CA GLU A 372 26.95 18.20 -4.05
C GLU A 372 25.64 17.47 -4.36
N ARG A 373 24.54 18.23 -4.51
CA ARG A 373 23.25 17.65 -4.88
C ARG A 373 23.31 17.02 -6.27
N GLU A 374 23.88 17.71 -7.25
CA GLU A 374 24.01 17.21 -8.62
C GLU A 374 24.86 15.95 -8.68
N LEU A 375 26.03 15.94 -8.02
CA LEU A 375 26.91 14.78 -7.95
C LEU A 375 26.20 13.59 -7.30
N ALA A 376 25.50 13.81 -6.18
CA ALA A 376 24.74 12.76 -5.51
C ALA A 376 23.58 12.24 -6.38
N ALA A 377 22.91 13.10 -7.13
CA ALA A 377 21.86 12.72 -8.08
C ALA A 377 22.41 11.87 -9.24
N ALA A 378 23.60 12.22 -9.77
CA ALA A 378 24.28 11.44 -10.81
C ALA A 378 24.67 10.04 -10.31
N ILE A 379 25.27 9.94 -9.11
CA ILE A 379 25.61 8.67 -8.47
C ILE A 379 24.36 7.82 -8.25
N ALA A 380 23.29 8.43 -7.71
CA ALA A 380 22.02 7.75 -7.48
C ALA A 380 21.42 7.21 -8.78
N THR A 381 21.45 8.01 -9.85
CA THR A 381 20.95 7.63 -11.18
C THR A 381 21.74 6.45 -11.74
N ARG A 382 23.08 6.49 -11.69
CA ARG A 382 23.94 5.38 -12.12
C ARG A 382 23.64 4.09 -11.34
N ILE A 383 23.50 4.17 -10.02
CA ILE A 383 23.16 3.01 -9.18
C ILE A 383 21.78 2.44 -9.56
N ARG A 384 20.77 3.29 -9.78
CA ARG A 384 19.43 2.86 -10.21
C ARG A 384 19.46 2.17 -11.57
N GLN A 385 20.16 2.75 -12.54
CA GLN A 385 20.33 2.16 -13.88
C GLN A 385 21.03 0.81 -13.81
N HIS A 386 22.11 0.70 -13.03
CA HIS A 386 22.83 -0.56 -12.86
C HIS A 386 21.95 -1.64 -12.22
N ARG A 387 21.13 -1.30 -11.21
CA ARG A 387 20.15 -2.24 -10.63
C ARG A 387 19.10 -2.66 -11.65
N ALA A 388 18.53 -1.72 -12.41
CA ALA A 388 17.54 -2.02 -13.43
C ALA A 388 18.10 -2.97 -14.50
N LEU A 389 19.34 -2.76 -14.94
CA LEU A 389 20.04 -3.64 -15.87
C LEU A 389 20.27 -5.04 -15.28
N LYS A 390 20.71 -5.13 -14.02
CA LYS A 390 20.90 -6.40 -13.34
C LYS A 390 19.58 -7.16 -13.17
N HIS A 391 18.52 -6.47 -12.74
CA HIS A 391 17.19 -7.06 -12.62
C HIS A 391 16.62 -7.54 -13.95
N ARG A 392 16.88 -6.83 -15.06
CA ARG A 392 16.49 -7.29 -16.41
C ARG A 392 17.23 -8.57 -16.77
N LYS A 393 18.55 -8.62 -16.60
CA LYS A 393 19.36 -9.83 -16.83
C LYS A 393 18.89 -11.00 -15.96
N ASP A 394 18.69 -10.79 -14.66
CA ASP A 394 18.25 -11.85 -13.74
C ASP A 394 16.86 -12.42 -14.12
N ASN A 395 15.96 -11.57 -14.67
CA ASN A 395 14.66 -12.02 -15.19
C ASN A 395 14.77 -12.73 -16.54
N ASP A 396 15.64 -12.29 -17.43
CA ASP A 396 15.87 -12.92 -18.75
C ASP A 396 16.51 -14.32 -18.58
N HIS A 397 17.45 -14.47 -17.65
CA HIS A 397 18.05 -15.77 -17.31
C HIS A 397 17.06 -16.73 -16.64
N ALA A 398 16.09 -16.24 -15.87
CA ALA A 398 15.02 -17.04 -15.28
C ALA A 398 13.89 -17.39 -16.28
N GLN A 399 13.90 -16.80 -17.49
CA GLN A 399 13.00 -17.16 -18.59
C GLN A 399 13.63 -18.16 -19.57
N ALA A 400 14.96 -18.27 -19.60
CA ALA A 400 15.73 -19.16 -20.47
C ALA A 400 16.08 -20.52 -19.83
N ALA A 401 15.74 -20.71 -18.55
CA ALA A 401 15.84 -21.95 -17.78
C ALA A 401 14.44 -22.40 -17.36
#